data_AF-A0AAU5Z347-F1
#
_entry.id   AF-A0AAU5Z347-F1
#
_cell.length_a   1.000
_cell.length_b   1.000
_cell.length_c   1.000
_cell.angle_alpha   90.00
_cell.angle_beta   90.00
_cell.angle_gamma   90.00
#
_symmetry.space_group_name_H-M   'P 1'
#
loop_
_entity.id
_entity.type
_entity.pdbx_description
1 polymer ?
#
loop_
_entity_poly.entity_id
_entity_poly.type
_entity_poly.pdbx_seq_one_letter_code
_entity_poly.pdbx_strand_id
1 'polypeptide(L)'
;MLIDCDACVMKGPGCQDCVVTVVLGFATERAGAAGRSGSLRIDDDEKAALDALAESGLVPPLRLVHAVSSVDPDTAAESPAGEGETAVGSG
;
A
#
# COMPACT_ATOMS: atom_id res chain seq x y z
N MET A 1 12.00 18.98 -14.50
CA MET A 1 11.38 20.09 -13.74
C MET A 1 11.99 20.06 -12.34
N LEU A 2 12.42 21.20 -11.81
CA LEU A 2 13.04 21.32 -10.48
C LEU A 2 12.12 22.16 -9.59
N ILE A 3 11.82 21.66 -8.39
CA ILE A 3 10.99 22.35 -7.40
C ILE A 3 11.90 22.69 -6.21
N ASP A 4 11.98 23.97 -5.87
CA ASP A 4 12.72 24.46 -4.71
C ASP A 4 11.76 24.67 -3.53
N CYS A 5 11.73 23.69 -2.64
CA CYS A 5 10.90 23.73 -1.44
C CYS A 5 11.42 24.70 -0.38
N ASP A 6 12.68 25.15 -0.46
CA ASP A 6 13.28 26.10 0.48
C ASP A 6 12.91 27.55 0.16
N ALA A 7 12.71 27.87 -1.12
CA ALA A 7 12.21 29.17 -1.58
C ALA A 7 10.67 29.28 -1.62
N CYS A 8 9.94 28.22 -1.29
CA CYS A 8 8.48 28.20 -1.37
C CYS A 8 7.85 29.13 -0.31
N VAL A 9 7.13 30.18 -0.74
CA VAL A 9 6.48 31.14 0.17
C VAL A 9 5.37 30.53 1.02
N MET A 10 4.84 29.37 0.61
CA MET A 10 3.84 28.60 1.35
C MET A 10 4.45 27.52 2.24
N LYS A 11 5.79 27.43 2.33
CA LYS A 11 6.50 26.43 3.14
C LYS A 11 6.08 26.54 4.60
N GLY A 12 5.45 25.48 5.11
CA GLY A 12 4.77 25.48 6.41
C GLY A 12 3.24 25.45 6.23
N PRO A 13 2.58 26.60 6.04
CA PRO A 13 1.12 26.68 6.05
C PRO A 13 0.44 25.91 4.93
N GLY A 14 1.03 25.83 3.74
CA GLY A 14 0.50 25.08 2.59
C GLY A 14 1.20 23.74 2.35
N CYS A 15 2.05 23.27 3.27
CA CYS A 15 2.76 22.00 3.05
C CYS A 15 1.88 20.78 3.28
N GLN A 16 0.78 20.89 4.02
CA GLN A 16 -0.09 19.75 4.34
C GLN A 16 -0.98 19.32 3.16
N ASP A 17 -1.28 20.26 2.26
CA ASP A 17 -2.09 20.07 1.05
C ASP A 17 -1.28 20.21 -0.26
N CYS A 18 0.04 20.43 -0.17
CA CYS A 18 0.91 20.50 -1.34
C CYS A 18 1.01 19.15 -2.07
N VAL A 19 0.95 19.17 -3.40
CA VAL A 19 1.14 18.01 -4.28
C VAL A 19 2.45 17.25 -4.02
N VAL A 20 3.52 17.95 -3.62
CA VAL A 20 4.81 17.32 -3.30
C VAL A 20 4.69 16.40 -2.09
N THR A 21 3.95 16.82 -1.05
CA THR A 21 3.70 16.02 0.16
C THR A 21 2.87 14.79 -0.15
N VAL A 22 1.88 14.92 -1.03
CA VAL A 22 1.03 13.80 -1.48
C VAL A 22 1.83 12.79 -2.27
N VAL A 23 2.64 13.24 -3.24
CA VAL A 23 3.47 12.38 -4.10
C VAL A 23 4.56 11.67 -3.29
N LEU A 24 5.13 12.33 -2.28
CA LEU A 24 6.18 11.76 -1.42
C LEU A 24 5.65 10.98 -0.20
N GLY A 25 4.32 10.82 -0.06
CA GLY A 25 3.74 9.87 0.90
C GLY A 25 3.72 10.28 2.38
N PHE A 26 4.12 11.50 2.75
CA PHE A 26 4.15 11.95 4.16
C PHE A 26 2.76 12.11 4.83
N ALA A 27 1.67 11.92 4.08
CA ALA A 27 0.32 11.87 4.65
C ALA A 27 0.06 10.57 5.44
N THR A 28 0.73 9.46 5.10
CA THR A 28 0.56 8.16 5.79
C THR A 28 1.21 8.15 7.16
N GLU A 29 2.34 8.85 7.31
CA GLU A 29 3.11 9.00 8.55
C GLU A 29 2.30 9.72 9.66
N ARG A 30 1.45 10.70 9.28
CA ARG A 30 0.58 11.45 10.21
C ARG A 30 -0.77 10.78 10.46
N ALA A 31 -1.26 9.94 9.56
CA ALA A 31 -2.38 9.04 9.86
C ALA A 31 -2.03 8.07 11.01
N GLY A 32 -0.74 7.81 11.26
CA GLY A 32 -0.24 7.10 12.43
C GLY A 32 -0.02 7.96 13.70
N ALA A 33 -0.17 9.29 13.63
CA ALA A 33 0.00 10.19 14.78
C ALA A 33 -1.32 10.51 15.51
N ALA A 34 -2.47 10.21 14.90
CA ALA A 34 -3.77 10.17 15.58
C ALA A 34 -4.11 8.71 15.96
N GLY A 35 -3.69 8.26 17.14
CA GLY A 35 -4.30 7.10 17.81
C GLY A 35 -3.78 5.71 17.41
N ARG A 36 -2.47 5.47 17.58
CA ARG A 36 -1.80 4.18 17.32
C ARG A 36 -2.14 3.01 18.26
N SER A 37 -3.31 2.98 18.93
CA SER A 37 -3.70 1.81 19.72
C SER A 37 -5.22 1.74 20.00
N GLY A 38 -6.02 1.78 18.94
CA GLY A 38 -7.43 1.40 19.01
C GLY A 38 -7.79 0.66 17.73
N SER A 39 -8.46 -0.49 17.85
CA SER A 39 -9.11 -1.09 16.69
C SER A 39 -10.14 -0.09 16.16
N LEU A 40 -9.93 0.45 14.96
CA LEU A 40 -10.96 1.20 14.26
C LEU A 40 -12.11 0.23 13.96
N ARG A 41 -13.29 0.49 14.54
CA ARG A 41 -14.51 -0.24 14.24
C ARG A 41 -15.25 0.53 13.17
N ILE A 42 -15.67 -0.16 12.12
CA ILE A 42 -16.54 0.35 11.06
C ILE A 42 -17.70 -0.61 11.01
N ASP A 43 -18.92 -0.12 11.22
CA ASP A 43 -20.14 -0.89 11.04
C ASP A 43 -20.63 -0.86 9.56
N ASP A 44 -21.72 -1.57 9.28
CA ASP A 44 -22.21 -1.72 7.91
C ASP A 44 -22.73 -0.40 7.32
N ASP A 45 -23.32 0.48 8.14
CA ASP A 45 -23.84 1.78 7.69
C ASP A 45 -22.68 2.73 7.39
N GLU A 46 -21.66 2.75 8.25
CA GLU A 46 -20.43 3.50 8.04
C GLU A 46 -19.67 3.00 6.79
N LYS A 47 -19.61 1.68 6.59
CA LYS A 47 -19.03 1.09 5.38
C LYS A 47 -19.79 1.52 4.12
N ALA A 48 -21.13 1.48 4.15
CA ALA A 48 -21.95 1.91 3.02
C ALA A 48 -21.75 3.39 2.69
N ALA A 49 -21.61 4.25 3.71
CA ALA A 49 -21.29 5.66 3.52
C ALA A 49 -19.92 5.85 2.86
N LEU A 50 -18.89 5.12 3.31
CA LEU A 50 -17.55 5.16 2.71
C LEU A 50 -17.56 4.66 1.27
N ASP A 51 -18.31 3.61 0.97
CA ASP A 51 -18.45 3.07 -0.40
C ASP A 51 -19.10 4.12 -1.33
N ALA A 52 -20.16 4.82 -0.90
CA ALA A 52 -20.78 5.90 -1.69
C ALA A 52 -19.82 7.08 -1.96
N LEU A 53 -18.98 7.44 -0.99
CA LEU A 53 -17.95 8.46 -1.17
C LEU A 53 -16.87 8.00 -2.16
N ALA A 54 -16.54 6.70 -2.16
CA ALA A 54 -15.57 6.15 -3.09
C ALA A 54 -16.12 6.08 -4.52
N GLU A 55 -17.39 5.68 -4.68
CA GLU A 55 -18.09 5.65 -5.98
C GLU A 55 -18.19 7.04 -6.62
N SER A 56 -18.31 8.09 -5.80
CA SER A 56 -18.29 9.48 -6.25
C SER A 56 -16.88 10.06 -6.46
N GLY A 57 -15.83 9.30 -6.16
CA GLY A 57 -14.43 9.70 -6.34
C GLY A 57 -13.91 10.69 -5.29
N LEU A 58 -14.63 10.89 -4.19
CA LEU A 58 -14.24 11.79 -3.10
C LEU A 58 -13.19 11.16 -2.18
N VAL A 59 -13.17 9.83 -2.08
CA VAL A 59 -12.18 9.08 -1.30
C VAL A 59 -11.70 7.84 -2.07
N PRO A 60 -10.51 7.30 -1.75
CA PRO A 60 -10.10 5.98 -2.25
C PRO A 60 -11.01 4.86 -1.72
N PRO A 61 -11.21 3.76 -2.48
CA PRO A 61 -12.02 2.63 -2.03
C PRO A 61 -11.42 1.94 -0.80
N LEU A 62 -12.29 1.43 0.08
CA LEU A 62 -11.89 0.77 1.32
C LEU A 62 -11.19 -0.58 1.01
N ARG A 63 -9.89 -0.69 1.31
CA ARG A 63 -9.07 -1.89 1.08
C ARG A 63 -8.78 -2.58 2.42
N LEU A 64 -9.70 -3.43 2.87
CA LEU A 64 -9.52 -4.23 4.08
C LEU A 64 -8.61 -5.42 3.80
N VAL A 65 -7.29 -5.22 3.91
CA VAL A 65 -6.30 -6.30 3.79
C VAL A 65 -5.94 -6.86 5.16
N HIS A 66 -5.91 -8.19 5.27
CA HIS A 66 -5.42 -8.86 6.46
C HIS A 66 -3.90 -8.98 6.40
N ALA A 67 -3.22 -8.65 7.50
CA ALA A 67 -1.81 -8.96 7.64
C ALA A 67 -1.63 -10.48 7.65
N VAL A 68 -0.84 -10.99 6.72
CA VAL A 68 -0.38 -12.37 6.70
C VAL A 68 1.01 -12.41 7.38
N SER A 69 1.29 -13.45 8.15
CA SER A 69 2.63 -13.71 8.68
C SER A 69 3.61 -13.75 7.49
N SER A 70 4.57 -12.84 7.47
CA SER A 70 5.54 -12.56 6.39
C SER A 70 5.79 -13.68 5.38
N VAL A 71 5.73 -13.34 4.08
CA VAL A 71 6.27 -14.20 3.00
C VAL A 71 7.79 -14.25 3.11
N ASP A 72 8.36 -15.46 3.16
CA ASP A 72 9.80 -15.67 3.13
C ASP A 72 10.26 -15.70 1.66
N PRO A 73 10.98 -14.67 1.17
CA PRO A 73 11.31 -14.55 -0.25
C PRO A 73 12.29 -15.62 -0.74
N ASP A 74 12.91 -16.41 0.15
CA ASP A 74 13.88 -17.46 -0.23
C ASP A 74 13.24 -18.80 -0.65
N THR A 75 11.92 -18.98 -0.52
CA THR A 75 11.28 -20.27 -0.88
C THR A 75 11.07 -20.45 -2.40
N ALA A 76 11.29 -19.41 -3.21
CA ALA A 76 11.07 -19.48 -4.67
C ALA A 76 12.33 -19.89 -5.48
N ALA A 77 13.47 -20.14 -4.83
CA ALA A 77 14.75 -20.39 -5.50
C ALA A 77 15.12 -21.88 -5.68
N GLU A 78 14.33 -22.83 -5.21
CA GLU A 78 14.52 -24.24 -5.57
C GLU A 78 13.85 -24.55 -6.92
N SER A 79 14.59 -24.22 -7.97
CA SER A 79 14.36 -24.79 -9.31
C SER A 79 14.73 -26.28 -9.26
N PRO A 80 13.85 -27.22 -9.66
CA PRO A 80 14.24 -28.61 -9.81
C PRO A 80 15.19 -28.72 -11.00
N ALA A 81 16.50 -28.62 -10.72
CA ALA A 81 17.53 -29.10 -11.60
C ALA A 81 17.27 -30.60 -11.83
N GLY A 82 16.99 -30.95 -13.08
CA GLY A 82 16.44 -32.25 -13.43
C GLY A 82 17.43 -33.40 -13.46
N GLU A 83 16.86 -34.59 -13.64
CA GLU A 83 17.57 -35.75 -14.15
C GLU A 83 16.70 -36.33 -15.27
N GLY A 84 17.11 -36.05 -16.50
CA GLY A 84 16.68 -36.83 -17.65
C GLY A 84 17.51 -38.10 -17.69
N GLU A 85 16.84 -39.25 -17.68
CA GLU A 85 17.45 -40.49 -18.15
C GLU A 85 16.47 -41.18 -19.09
N THR A 86 16.71 -41.00 -20.39
CA THR A 86 16.07 -41.78 -21.45
C THR A 86 16.84 -43.08 -21.61
N ALA A 87 16.21 -44.22 -21.28
CA ALA A 87 16.68 -45.52 -21.72
C ALA A 87 15.62 -46.12 -22.67
N VAL A 88 15.95 -46.08 -23.96
CA VAL A 88 15.31 -46.85 -25.02
C VAL A 88 15.90 -48.26 -25.03
N GLY A 89 15.07 -49.29 -25.23
CA GLY A 89 15.44 -50.44 -26.07
C GLY A 89 15.54 -51.83 -25.43
N SER A 90 14.67 -52.70 -25.94
CA SER A 90 14.92 -54.09 -26.39
C SER A 90 14.65 -55.25 -25.43
N GLY A 91 13.71 -56.10 -25.86
CA GLY A 91 13.44 -57.44 -25.34
C GLY A 91 12.05 -57.93 -25.72
#